data_AF-A0A945BEB3-F1
#
_entry.id   AF-A0A945BEB3-F1
#
_cell.length_a   1.000
_cell.length_b   1.000
_cell.length_c   1.000
_cell.angle_alpha   90.00
_cell.angle_beta   90.00
_cell.angle_gamma   90.00
#
_symmetry.space_group_name_H-M   'P 1'
#
loop_
_entity.id
_entity.type
_entity.pdbx_description
1 polymer ?
#
loop_
_entity_poly.entity_id
_entity_poly.type
_entity_poly.pdbx_seq_one_letter_code
_entity_poly.pdbx_strand_id
1 'polypeptide(L)'
;GQVLFSMANLVNPGTFDLNTMKTITTPGVTLFMPLDDIEDPISALEVMIQTVDTLVEKLSLNVMDESRSSMTRQTIDHYRQRAKKASLQQSNQH
;
A
#
# COMPACT_ATOMS: atom_id res chain seq x y z
N GLY A 1 18.23 -2.36 -2.33
CA GLY A 1 17.23 -3.33 -1.83
C GLY A 1 16.02 -3.31 -2.73
N GLN A 2 15.17 -4.33 -2.68
CA GLN A 2 13.90 -4.38 -3.42
C GLN A 2 12.93 -3.31 -2.92
N VAL A 3 12.09 -2.79 -3.82
CA VAL A 3 10.98 -1.90 -3.45
C VAL A 3 9.79 -2.75 -3.01
N LEU A 4 9.31 -2.55 -1.77
CA LEU A 4 8.21 -3.35 -1.21
C LEU A 4 6.82 -2.84 -1.65
N PHE A 5 6.64 -1.53 -1.74
CA PHE A 5 5.42 -0.89 -2.23
C PHE A 5 5.73 0.55 -2.60
N SER A 6 4.83 1.17 -3.36
CA SER A 6 4.93 2.55 -3.79
C SER A 6 3.79 3.38 -3.23
N MET A 7 4.02 4.69 -3.10
CA MET A 7 3.02 5.67 -2.69
C MET A 7 2.90 6.74 -3.78
N ALA A 8 1.68 7.09 -4.14
CA ALA A 8 1.37 8.16 -5.08
C ALA A 8 0.42 9.18 -4.46
N ASN A 9 0.50 10.41 -4.94
CA ASN A 9 -0.46 11.46 -4.64
C ASN A 9 -1.78 11.16 -5.38
N LEU A 10 -2.93 11.44 -4.76
CA LEU A 10 -4.22 11.35 -5.46
C LEU A 10 -4.42 12.46 -6.52
N VAL A 11 -3.66 13.55 -6.42
CA VAL A 11 -3.69 14.64 -7.41
C VAL A 11 -2.81 14.29 -8.60
N ASN A 12 -3.37 14.40 -9.81
CA ASN A 12 -2.61 14.21 -11.06
C ASN A 12 -1.41 15.18 -11.12
N PRO A 13 -0.20 14.72 -11.52
CA PRO A 13 0.09 13.43 -12.18
C PRO A 13 0.41 12.27 -11.22
N GLY A 14 0.16 12.42 -9.91
CA GLY A 14 0.41 11.38 -8.89
C GLY A 14 1.79 11.45 -8.23
N THR A 15 2.61 12.42 -8.61
CA THR A 15 3.97 12.62 -8.09
C THR A 15 3.99 13.58 -6.90
N PHE A 16 5.04 13.49 -6.09
CA PHE A 16 5.39 14.49 -5.08
C PHE A 16 6.63 15.26 -5.53
N ASP A 17 6.54 16.59 -5.58
CA ASP A 17 7.71 17.44 -5.76
C ASP A 17 8.39 17.68 -4.40
N LEU A 18 9.61 17.18 -4.25
CA LEU A 18 10.36 17.23 -3.00
C LEU A 18 10.68 18.67 -2.56
N ASN A 19 10.75 19.63 -3.49
CA ASN A 19 11.01 21.03 -3.17
C ASN A 19 9.82 21.69 -2.47
N THR A 20 8.61 21.23 -2.76
CA THR A 20 7.35 21.80 -2.24
C THR A 20 6.67 20.88 -1.23
N MET A 21 7.11 19.64 -1.07
CA MET A 21 6.47 18.60 -0.26
C MET A 21 6.12 19.02 1.17
N LYS A 22 6.95 19.84 1.81
CA LYS A 22 6.70 20.32 3.18
C LYS A 22 5.43 21.15 3.32
N THR A 23 4.93 21.73 2.24
CA THR A 23 3.75 22.59 2.21
C THR A 23 2.61 22.00 1.39
N ILE A 24 2.77 20.80 0.83
CA ILE A 24 1.72 20.17 0.04
C ILE A 24 0.56 19.81 0.95
N THR A 25 -0.64 20.21 0.55
CA THR A 25 -1.90 19.63 1.01
C THR A 25 -2.44 18.76 -0.12
N THR A 26 -2.77 17.51 0.19
CA THR A 26 -3.37 16.59 -0.77
C THR A 26 -4.66 16.00 -0.20
N PRO A 27 -5.70 15.75 -1.02
CA PRO A 27 -6.88 15.00 -0.59
C PRO A 27 -6.55 13.59 -0.10
N GLY A 28 -5.38 13.04 -0.45
CA GLY A 28 -4.91 11.77 0.08
C GLY A 28 -3.81 11.15 -0.77
N VAL A 29 -3.44 9.94 -0.39
CA VAL A 29 -2.40 9.16 -1.06
C VAL A 29 -2.92 7.76 -1.36
N THR A 30 -2.35 7.11 -2.37
CA THR A 30 -2.60 5.71 -2.68
C THR A 30 -1.31 4.93 -2.50
N LEU A 31 -1.39 3.84 -1.73
CA LEU A 31 -0.32 2.85 -1.66
C LEU A 31 -0.68 1.68 -2.57
N PHE A 32 0.31 1.14 -3.29
CA PHE A 32 0.10 0.00 -4.18
C PHE A 32 1.33 -0.89 -4.23
N MET A 33 1.08 -2.16 -4.49
CA MET A 33 2.03 -3.25 -4.35
C MET A 33 1.87 -4.26 -5.49
N PRO A 34 2.84 -4.39 -6.41
CA PRO A 34 2.82 -5.42 -7.44
C PRO A 34 3.26 -6.76 -6.83
N LEU A 35 2.29 -7.57 -6.37
CA LEU A 35 2.59 -8.82 -5.65
C LEU A 35 3.47 -9.80 -6.43
N ASP A 36 3.34 -9.83 -7.76
CA ASP A 36 4.09 -10.75 -8.62
C ASP A 36 5.60 -10.43 -8.67
N ASP A 37 5.98 -9.17 -8.43
CA ASP A 37 7.36 -8.67 -8.51
C ASP A 37 8.06 -8.58 -7.13
N ILE A 38 7.41 -9.09 -6.07
CA ILE A 38 7.91 -9.03 -4.69
C ILE A 38 8.34 -10.42 -4.24
N GLU A 39 9.53 -10.50 -3.62
CA GLU A 39 10.11 -11.77 -3.18
C GLU A 39 9.36 -12.37 -1.99
N ASP A 40 8.97 -11.53 -1.03
CA ASP A 40 8.09 -11.91 0.09
C ASP A 40 6.86 -10.98 0.14
N PRO A 41 5.80 -11.29 -0.63
CA PRO A 41 4.61 -10.45 -0.69
C PRO A 41 3.83 -10.44 0.63
N ILE A 42 3.97 -11.46 1.48
CA ILE A 42 3.28 -11.54 2.77
C ILE A 42 3.91 -10.52 3.73
N SER A 43 5.23 -10.56 3.89
CA SER A 43 5.93 -9.62 4.76
C SER A 43 5.85 -8.19 4.23
N ALA A 44 5.95 -7.99 2.91
CA ALA A 44 5.76 -6.68 2.30
C ALA A 44 4.39 -6.07 2.63
N LEU A 45 3.32 -6.88 2.57
CA LEU A 45 1.96 -6.44 2.90
C LEU A 45 1.83 -6.03 4.37
N GLU A 46 2.41 -6.78 5.31
CA GLU A 46 2.37 -6.39 6.74
C GLU A 46 3.12 -5.07 6.98
N VAL A 47 4.26 -4.84 6.31
CA VAL A 47 4.96 -3.54 6.37
C VAL A 47 4.09 -2.42 5.80
N MET A 48 3.37 -2.66 4.71
CA MET A 48 2.45 -1.68 4.13
C MET A 48 1.31 -1.34 5.11
N ILE A 49 0.70 -2.34 5.76
CA ILE A 49 -0.36 -2.14 6.75
C ILE A 49 0.15 -1.33 7.94
N GLN A 50 1.31 -1.69 8.51
CA GLN A 50 1.93 -0.93 9.60
C GLN A 50 2.24 0.53 9.22
N THR A 51 2.65 0.74 7.97
CA THR A 51 2.89 2.08 7.42
C THR A 51 1.58 2.88 7.35
N VAL A 52 0.49 2.27 6.88
CA VAL A 52 -0.83 2.89 6.84
C VAL A 52 -1.32 3.25 8.24
N ASP A 53 -1.20 2.32 9.20
CA ASP A 53 -1.59 2.58 10.60
C ASP A 53 -0.84 3.79 11.17
N THR A 54 0.47 3.87 10.92
CA THR A 54 1.30 5.02 11.33
C THR A 54 0.85 6.33 10.69
N LEU A 55 0.45 6.31 9.40
CA LEU A 55 -0.05 7.50 8.71
C LEU A 55 -1.39 7.96 9.29
N VAL A 56 -2.30 7.03 9.56
CA VAL A 56 -3.62 7.32 10.15
C VAL A 56 -3.48 7.94 11.53
N GLU A 57 -2.60 7.38 12.38
CA GLU A 57 -2.33 7.91 13.71
C GLU A 57 -1.78 9.35 13.67
N LYS A 58 -0.86 9.62 12.74
CA LYS A 58 -0.19 10.93 12.64
C LYS A 58 -1.02 12.01 11.95
N LEU A 59 -1.85 11.62 10.99
CA LEU A 59 -2.52 12.54 10.07
C LEU A 59 -4.05 12.46 10.14
N SER A 60 -4.60 11.63 11.02
CA SER A 60 -6.05 11.43 11.21
C SER A 60 -6.79 11.13 9.88
N LEU A 61 -6.19 10.27 9.06
CA LEU A 61 -6.70 9.91 7.74
C LEU A 61 -7.79 8.83 7.83
N ASN A 62 -8.71 8.85 6.85
CA ASN A 62 -9.58 7.71 6.59
C ASN A 62 -8.87 6.73 5.66
N VAL A 63 -8.98 5.43 5.96
CA VAL A 63 -8.42 4.39 5.12
C VAL A 63 -9.48 3.78 4.23
N MET A 64 -9.17 3.66 2.95
CA MET A 64 -10.10 3.15 1.93
C MET A 64 -9.46 1.98 1.18
N ASP A 65 -10.29 1.03 0.75
CA ASP A 65 -9.90 -0.06 -0.16
C ASP A 65 -9.90 0.38 -1.64
N GLU A 66 -9.61 -0.54 -2.57
CA GLU A 66 -9.56 -0.25 -4.00
C GLU A 66 -10.90 0.23 -4.59
N SER A 67 -12.01 -0.07 -3.92
CA SER A 67 -13.36 0.35 -4.31
C SER A 67 -13.72 1.74 -3.80
N ARG A 68 -12.82 2.39 -3.04
CA ARG A 68 -13.09 3.61 -2.26
C ARG A 68 -14.16 3.39 -1.20
N SER A 69 -14.20 2.20 -0.60
CA SER A 69 -15.00 1.92 0.59
C SER A 69 -14.10 1.94 1.83
N SER A 70 -14.66 2.22 3.00
CA SER A 70 -13.89 2.19 4.25
C SER A 70 -13.23 0.84 4.46
N MET A 71 -11.93 0.85 4.73
CA MET A 71 -11.17 -0.37 4.95
C MET A 71 -11.64 -1.07 6.23
N THR A 72 -11.85 -2.38 6.15
CA THR A 72 -12.29 -3.23 7.26
C THR A 72 -11.27 -4.34 7.54
N ARG A 73 -11.44 -5.05 8.65
CA ARG A 73 -10.64 -6.27 8.91
C ARG A 73 -10.80 -7.30 7.80
N GLN A 74 -12.01 -7.43 7.24
CA GLN A 74 -12.30 -8.35 6.15
C GLN A 74 -11.53 -8.02 4.87
N THR A 75 -11.42 -6.73 4.50
CA THR A 75 -10.65 -6.32 3.31
C THR A 75 -9.15 -6.51 3.52
N ILE A 76 -8.64 -6.29 4.75
CA ILE A 76 -7.24 -6.59 5.09
C ILE A 76 -6.96 -8.10 4.99
N ASP A 77 -7.83 -8.93 5.55
CA ASP A 77 -7.67 -10.39 5.47
C ASP A 77 -7.78 -10.90 4.04
N HIS A 78 -8.62 -10.27 3.22
CA HIS A 78 -8.66 -10.53 1.78
C HIS A 78 -7.32 -10.22 1.09
N TYR A 79 -6.67 -9.10 1.41
CA TYR A 79 -5.33 -8.80 0.88
C TYR A 79 -4.28 -9.80 1.35
N ARG A 80 -4.33 -10.25 2.61
CA ARG A 80 -3.43 -11.30 3.13
C ARG A 80 -3.57 -12.61 2.36
N GLN A 81 -4.81 -12.99 2.03
CA GLN A 81 -5.06 -14.17 1.18
C GLN A 81 -4.46 -14.00 -0.22
N ARG A 82 -4.55 -12.80 -0.82
CA ARG A 82 -3.94 -12.50 -2.13
C ARG A 82 -2.41 -12.60 -2.07
N ALA A 83 -1.78 -12.01 -1.06
CA ALA A 83 -0.33 -12.10 -0.86
C ALA A 83 0.14 -13.55 -0.66
N LYS A 84 -0.59 -14.33 0.16
CA LYS A 84 -0.31 -15.76 0.34
C LYS A 84 -0.42 -16.55 -0.97
N LYS A 85 -1.44 -16.25 -1.79
CA LYS A 85 -1.60 -16.88 -3.10
C LYS A 85 -0.43 -16.56 -4.03
N ALA A 86 0.00 -15.29 -4.09
CA ALA A 86 1.14 -14.88 -4.89
C ALA A 86 2.44 -15.60 -4.48
N SER A 87 2.72 -15.68 -3.18
CA SER A 87 3.88 -16.41 -2.64
C SER A 87 3.89 -17.88 -3.05
N LEU A 88 2.74 -18.56 -2.99
CA LEU A 88 2.60 -19.96 -3.44
C LEU A 88 2.76 -20.12 -4.96
N GLN A 89 2.36 -19.14 -5.75
CA GLN A 89 2.52 -19.18 -7.21
C GLN A 89 3.99 -19.01 -7.59
N GLN A 90 4.73 -18.15 -6.91
CA GLN A 90 6.17 -17.96 -7.08
C GLN A 90 6.96 -19.21 -6.70
N SER A 91 6.61 -19.90 -5.61
CA SER A 91 7.29 -21.15 -5.21
C SER A 91 7.12 -22.29 -6.22
N ASN A 92 6.09 -22.26 -7.06
CA ASN A 92 5.84 -23.28 -8.08
C ASN A 92 6.52 -22.96 -9.43
N GLN A 93 7.16 -21.79 -9.54
CA GLN A 93 7.89 -21.34 -10.73
C GLN A 93 9.41 -21.53 -10.61
N HIS A 94 9.88 -22.03 -9.46
CA HIS A 94 11.27 -22.40 -9.17
C HIS A 94 11.38 -23.91 -8.99
#